data_AF-A0A7Y5CAQ9-F1
#
_entry.id   AF-A0A7Y5CAQ9-F1
#
_cell.length_a   1.000
_cell.length_b   1.000
_cell.length_c   1.000
_cell.angle_alpha   90.00
_cell.angle_beta   90.00
_cell.angle_gamma   90.00
#
_symmetry.space_group_name_H-M   'P 1'
#
loop_
_entity.id
_entity.type
_entity.pdbx_description
1 polymer ?
#
loop_
_entity_poly.entity_id
_entity_poly.type
_entity_poly.pdbx_seq_one_letter_code
_entity_poly.pdbx_strand_id
1 'polypeptide(L)'
;MSSVLLFGSRARGDARSDSDFDVLVIVERVDRDVRQVISDVAWEISLEFEVLLAPVVLTRERLEGPLLSQSGFVRSIEMEGVVI
;
A
#
# COMPACT_ATOMS: atom_id res chain seq x y z
N MET A 1 -5.54 -0.16 -15.49
CA MET A 1 -4.44 0.73 -15.07
C MET A 1 -4.07 0.41 -13.63
N SER A 2 -2.81 0.06 -13.39
CA SER A 2 -2.25 -0.18 -12.05
C SER A 2 -1.70 1.12 -11.45
N SER A 3 -1.73 1.25 -10.13
CA SER A 3 -1.20 2.42 -9.42
C SER A 3 -0.59 2.04 -8.07
N VAL A 4 0.41 2.79 -7.65
CA VAL A 4 1.08 2.62 -6.36
C VAL A 4 0.95 3.94 -5.59
N LEU A 5 0.59 3.85 -4.31
CA LEU A 5 0.44 5.02 -3.46
C LEU A 5 1.10 4.77 -2.10
N LEU A 6 1.83 5.76 -1.59
CA LEU A 6 2.25 5.81 -0.19
C LEU A 6 1.11 6.37 0.64
N PHE A 7 0.84 5.78 1.79
CA PHE A 7 -0.11 6.34 2.78
C PHE A 7 0.47 6.20 4.19
N GLY A 8 -0.32 6.57 5.20
CA GLY A 8 0.09 6.40 6.60
C GLY A 8 1.12 7.44 7.06
N SER A 9 1.86 7.09 8.11
CA SER A 9 2.67 8.07 8.85
C SER A 9 3.77 8.73 8.02
N ARG A 10 4.38 7.97 7.10
CA ARG A 10 5.41 8.48 6.18
C ARG A 10 4.82 9.47 5.18
N ALA A 11 3.61 9.21 4.67
CA ALA A 11 2.91 10.13 3.78
C ALA A 11 2.48 11.42 4.49
N ARG A 12 2.03 11.32 5.75
CA ARG A 12 1.65 12.48 6.57
C ARG A 12 2.84 13.33 7.03
N GLY A 13 4.06 12.77 7.02
CA GLY A 13 5.27 13.42 7.53
C GLY A 13 5.39 13.40 9.06
N ASP A 14 4.58 12.59 9.76
CA ASP A 14 4.61 12.42 11.23
C ASP A 14 5.24 11.09 11.67
N ALA A 15 5.84 10.35 10.73
CA ALA A 15 6.56 9.12 10.98
C ALA A 15 7.76 9.30 11.93
N ARG A 16 7.98 8.29 12.76
CA ARG A 16 9.25 8.11 13.49
C ARG A 16 10.27 7.45 12.58
N SER A 17 11.53 7.44 13.01
CA SER A 17 12.61 6.80 12.25
C SER A 17 12.37 5.31 12.02
N ASP A 18 11.72 4.63 12.97
CA ASP A 18 11.40 3.20 12.95
C ASP A 18 10.04 2.86 12.32
N SER A 19 9.30 3.85 11.84
CA SER A 19 8.01 3.63 11.18
C SER A 19 8.19 2.91 9.84
N ASP A 20 7.27 2.00 9.54
CA ASP A 20 7.12 1.35 8.24
C ASP A 20 6.70 2.31 7.13
N PHE A 21 6.81 1.82 5.89
CA PHE A 21 6.31 2.46 4.68
C PHE A 21 5.08 1.69 4.20
N ASP A 22 3.91 2.23 4.50
CA ASP A 22 2.63 1.68 4.04
C ASP A 22 2.39 2.01 2.57
N VAL A 23 2.31 0.98 1.72
CA VAL A 23 2.14 1.16 0.27
C VAL A 23 0.89 0.44 -0.22
N LEU A 24 -0.04 1.17 -0.83
CA LEU A 24 -1.18 0.58 -1.51
C LEU A 24 -0.80 0.27 -2.95
N VAL A 25 -0.92 -0.98 -3.35
CA VAL A 25 -0.72 -1.44 -4.73
C VAL A 25 -2.07 -1.83 -5.32
N ILE A 26 -2.53 -1.06 -6.31
CA ILE A 26 -3.77 -1.32 -7.03
C ILE A 26 -3.46 -2.04 -8.33
N VAL A 27 -3.99 -3.25 -8.47
CA VAL A 27 -3.84 -4.11 -9.66
C VAL A 27 -5.20 -4.38 -10.30
N GLU A 28 -5.21 -4.81 -11.56
CA GLU A 28 -6.46 -5.16 -12.24
C GLU A 28 -7.04 -6.48 -11.71
N ARG A 29 -6.18 -7.44 -11.39
CA ARG A 29 -6.53 -8.73 -10.80
C ARG A 29 -5.51 -9.11 -9.75
N VAL A 30 -5.97 -9.74 -8.68
CA VAL A 30 -5.10 -10.20 -7.60
C VAL A 30 -5.41 -11.64 -7.24
N ASP A 31 -4.40 -12.49 -7.32
CA ASP A 31 -4.42 -13.87 -6.84
C ASP A 31 -3.27 -14.08 -5.83
N ARG A 32 -2.92 -15.34 -5.58
CA ARG A 32 -1.82 -15.68 -4.66
C ARG A 32 -0.46 -15.33 -5.25
N ASP A 33 -0.27 -15.57 -6.55
CA ASP A 33 1.04 -15.42 -7.20
C ASP A 33 1.37 -13.94 -7.39
N VAL A 34 0.38 -13.12 -7.77
CA VAL A 34 0.53 -11.65 -7.81
C VAL A 34 0.90 -11.10 -6.43
N ARG A 35 0.25 -11.56 -5.36
CA ARG A 35 0.60 -11.16 -4.00
C ARG A 35 2.02 -11.57 -3.63
N GLN A 36 2.41 -12.80 -3.97
CA GLN A 36 3.74 -13.31 -3.69
C GLN A 36 4.82 -12.46 -4.36
N VAL A 37 4.67 -12.17 -5.65
CA VAL A 37 5.63 -11.32 -6.39
C VAL A 37 5.75 -9.94 -5.76
N ILE A 38 4.64 -9.30 -5.38
CA ILE A 38 4.68 -7.98 -4.75
C ILE A 38 5.33 -8.06 -3.37
N SER A 39 5.06 -9.11 -2.59
CA SER A 39 5.69 -9.33 -1.29
C SER A 39 7.18 -9.60 -1.39
N ASP A 40 7.62 -10.37 -2.40
CA ASP A 40 9.04 -10.66 -2.64
C ASP A 40 9.80 -9.39 -3.00
N VAL A 41 9.25 -8.57 -3.90
CA VAL A 41 9.84 -7.26 -4.25
C VAL A 41 9.89 -6.33 -3.04
N ALA A 42 8.81 -6.26 -2.25
CA ALA A 42 8.79 -5.42 -1.06
C ALA A 42 9.81 -5.88 -0.01
N TRP A 43 10.00 -7.19 0.11
CA TRP A 43 11.01 -7.78 0.98
C TRP A 43 12.44 -7.44 0.51
N GLU A 44 12.73 -7.59 -0.78
CA GLU A 44 14.03 -7.23 -1.36
C GLU A 44 14.39 -5.76 -1.10
N ILE A 45 13.45 -4.84 -1.36
CA ILE A 45 13.61 -3.40 -1.09
C ILE A 45 13.79 -3.16 0.41
N SER A 46 13.00 -3.82 1.26
CA SER A 46 13.11 -3.69 2.72
C SER A 46 14.51 -4.04 3.21
N LEU A 47 15.10 -5.11 2.67
CA LEU A 47 16.46 -5.54 2.99
C LEU A 47 17.53 -4.57 2.45
N GLU A 48 17.39 -4.13 1.21
CA GLU A 48 18.38 -3.25 0.56
C GLU A 48 18.50 -1.89 1.28
N PHE A 49 17.38 -1.33 1.72
CA PHE A 49 17.34 0.01 2.30
C PHE A 49 17.23 0.02 3.84
N GLU A 50 17.25 -1.15 4.48
CA GLU A 50 17.05 -1.30 5.93
C GLU A 50 15.77 -0.61 6.44
N VAL A 51 14.68 -0.74 5.67
CA VAL A 51 13.35 -0.20 6.01
C VAL A 51 12.31 -1.33 6.02
N LEU A 52 11.13 -1.09 6.58
CA LEU A 52 10.00 -2.02 6.46
C LEU A 52 9.00 -1.49 5.42
N LEU A 53 8.99 -2.06 4.22
CA LEU A 53 7.98 -1.76 3.20
C LEU A 53 6.79 -2.71 3.36
N ALA A 54 5.61 -2.17 3.66
CA ALA A 54 4.39 -2.93 3.97
C ALA A 54 3.34 -2.77 2.86
N PRO A 55 3.34 -3.65 1.83
CA PRO A 55 2.39 -3.53 0.73
C PRO A 55 1.00 -4.06 1.09
N VAL A 56 -0.03 -3.28 0.80
CA VAL A 56 -1.44 -3.71 0.76
C VAL A 56 -1.86 -3.84 -0.70
N VAL A 57 -2.17 -5.05 -1.14
CA VAL A 57 -2.52 -5.33 -2.55
C VAL A 57 -4.03 -5.50 -2.71
N LEU A 58 -4.65 -4.63 -3.51
CA LEU A 58 -6.08 -4.64 -3.79
C LEU A 58 -6.37 -4.47 -5.28
N THR A 59 -7.55 -4.90 -5.69
CA THR A 59 -8.11 -4.48 -6.99
C THR A 59 -8.88 -3.18 -6.82
N ARG A 60 -9.04 -2.43 -7.92
CA ARG A 60 -9.89 -1.24 -7.94
C ARG A 60 -11.31 -1.54 -7.47
N GLU A 61 -11.89 -2.62 -8.00
CA GLU A 61 -13.22 -3.09 -7.61
C GLU A 61 -13.34 -3.32 -6.10
N ARG A 62 -12.32 -3.91 -5.47
CA ARG A 62 -12.34 -4.19 -4.03
C ARG A 62 -12.19 -2.92 -3.20
N LEU A 63 -11.38 -1.97 -3.66
CA LEU A 63 -11.19 -0.68 -3.01
C LEU A 63 -12.47 0.17 -3.03
N GLU A 64 -13.14 0.22 -4.19
CA GLU A 64 -14.38 0.97 -4.41
C GLU A 64 -15.64 0.21 -3.92
N GLY A 65 -15.50 -1.08 -3.61
CA GLY A 65 -16.58 -1.94 -3.16
C GLY A 65 -17.13 -1.55 -1.77
N PRO A 66 -18.40 -1.91 -1.48
CA PRO A 66 -19.14 -1.41 -0.31
C PRO A 66 -18.52 -1.75 1.05
N LEU A 67 -17.67 -2.78 1.10
CA LEU A 67 -16.97 -3.17 2.34
C LEU A 67 -15.82 -2.22 2.68
N LEU A 68 -15.04 -1.79 1.68
CA LEU A 68 -13.85 -0.97 1.92
C LEU A 68 -14.10 0.51 1.68
N SER A 69 -14.99 0.90 0.77
CA SER A 69 -15.21 2.31 0.42
C SER A 69 -15.67 3.19 1.60
N GLN A 70 -16.25 2.59 2.64
CA GLN A 70 -16.65 3.30 3.87
C GLN A 70 -15.71 3.05 5.05
N SER A 71 -14.64 2.29 4.84
CA SER A 71 -13.67 1.95 5.89
C SER A 71 -12.78 3.15 6.25
N GLY A 72 -12.31 3.18 7.49
CA GLY A 72 -11.28 4.14 7.90
C GLY A 72 -10.00 4.04 7.05
N PHE A 73 -9.69 2.83 6.55
CA PHE A 73 -8.56 2.59 5.67
C PHE A 73 -8.65 3.38 4.36
N VAL A 74 -9.78 3.29 3.63
CA VAL A 74 -9.97 4.06 2.39
C VAL A 74 -9.98 5.56 2.67
N ARG A 75 -10.62 5.99 3.76
CA ARG A 75 -10.60 7.40 4.16
C ARG A 75 -9.17 7.91 4.41
N SER A 76 -8.31 7.12 5.06
CA SER A 76 -6.91 7.48 5.24
C SER A 76 -6.16 7.59 3.91
N ILE A 77 -6.38 6.66 2.98
CA ILE A 77 -5.79 6.73 1.64
C ILE A 77 -6.25 7.97 0.88
N GLU A 78 -7.53 8.31 0.92
CA GLU A 78 -8.08 9.49 0.22
C GLU A 78 -7.56 10.81 0.79
N MET A 79 -7.33 10.87 2.10
CA MET A 79 -6.88 12.08 2.80
C MET A 79 -5.37 12.28 2.77
N GLU A 80 -4.61 11.18 2.83
CA GLU A 80 -3.17 11.19 3.09
C GLU A 80 -2.34 10.62 1.94
N GLY A 81 -2.98 9.92 0.99
CA GLY A 81 -2.32 9.16 -0.04
C GLY A 81 -1.52 10.02 -1.02
N VAL A 82 -0.28 9.61 -1.29
CA VAL A 82 0.61 10.22 -2.28
C VAL A 82 0.84 9.21 -3.39
N VAL A 83 0.43 9.56 -4.62
CA VAL A 83 0.71 8.74 -5.82
C VAL A 83 2.20 8.80 -6.14
N ILE A 84 2.80 7.63 -6.39
CA ILE A 84 4.22 7.47 -6.73
C ILE A 84 4.35 6.94 -8.16
#